data_AF-A0A3M1ACF5-F1
#
_entry.id   AF-A0A3M1ACF5-F1
#
_cell.length_a   1.000
_cell.length_b   1.000
_cell.length_c   1.000
_cell.angle_alpha   90.00
_cell.angle_beta   90.00
_cell.angle_gamma   90.00
#
_symmetry.space_group_name_H-M   'P 1'
#
loop_
_entity.id
_entity.type
_entity.pdbx_description
1 polymer ?
#
loop_
_entity_poly.entity_id
_entity_poly.type
_entity_poly.pdbx_seq_one_letter_code
_entity_poly.pdbx_strand_id
1 'polypeptide(L)'
;MAPPLDDKAGAPGGGRRRGRPTPKGRQPDDAALAEIRALLGDAPRRRDLLIEHLHRIQDRFGHLHARHLRALAEEMGLAMAEVWEVASFYAHFDLVKEGETPPPALTIRVCDSLSCELAGAQALKAALEAGHDPAQVRVIRAPCMGRCDTAPVCEVGHRHVDHATPERVAEVIAAGDFHPLIPDYEDFAAYRAAGGYATLARLREGGDPAAVEQTLLDAGLRGLGGAGFPTGRKWSFVRAAPGPRYVAVNGDEGEPGTFKDRWYLERTPHLMLEGMLIAAWAVEAERAFIY
;
A
#
# COMPACT_ATOMS: atom_id res chain seq x y z
N MET A 1 -73.00 25.21 -35.40
CA MET A 1 -73.02 26.68 -35.56
C MET A 1 -72.30 27.26 -34.36
N ALA A 2 -71.09 27.79 -34.56
CA ALA A 2 -70.28 28.50 -33.55
C ALA A 2 -70.47 30.02 -33.72
N PRO A 3 -69.90 30.94 -32.89
CA PRO A 3 -69.66 31.06 -31.43
C PRO A 3 -70.28 32.42 -30.91
N PRO A 4 -69.84 33.17 -29.84
CA PRO A 4 -68.48 33.69 -29.49
C PRO A 4 -68.00 33.37 -28.03
N LEU A 5 -66.69 33.24 -27.69
CA LEU A 5 -65.63 34.25 -27.34
C LEU A 5 -66.06 35.22 -26.24
N ASP A 6 -65.37 35.55 -25.14
CA ASP A 6 -64.10 35.30 -24.43
C ASP A 6 -64.45 35.50 -22.92
N ASP A 7 -63.69 35.20 -21.85
CA ASP A 7 -62.44 35.85 -21.48
C ASP A 7 -62.13 35.46 -20.01
N LYS A 8 -61.09 34.66 -19.72
CA LYS A 8 -60.44 34.62 -18.39
C LYS A 8 -58.98 34.19 -18.50
N ALA A 9 -58.13 35.21 -18.40
CA ALA A 9 -56.72 35.21 -18.04
C ALA A 9 -56.19 33.91 -17.36
N GLY A 10 -55.37 33.17 -18.10
CA GLY A 10 -54.43 32.19 -17.56
C GLY A 10 -53.01 32.70 -17.79
N ALA A 11 -52.36 33.16 -16.73
CA ALA A 11 -50.97 33.62 -16.76
C ALA A 11 -50.03 32.51 -17.29
N PRO A 12 -49.04 32.83 -18.16
CA PRO A 12 -48.04 31.86 -18.54
C PRO A 12 -47.10 31.62 -17.36
N GLY A 13 -47.12 30.39 -16.83
CA GLY A 13 -46.29 29.93 -15.73
C GLY A 13 -44.80 30.19 -15.97
N GLY A 14 -44.28 31.20 -15.29
CA GLY A 14 -42.85 31.44 -15.15
C GLY A 14 -42.24 30.41 -14.21
N GLY A 15 -41.28 29.63 -14.71
CA GLY A 15 -40.58 28.67 -13.88
C GLY A 15 -39.62 27.73 -14.63
N ARG A 16 -38.84 28.23 -15.61
CA ARG A 16 -37.63 27.50 -16.02
C ARG A 16 -36.70 27.47 -14.81
N ARG A 17 -36.76 26.41 -14.00
CA ARG A 17 -35.71 26.07 -13.03
C ARG A 17 -34.41 26.00 -13.85
N ARG A 18 -33.55 27.01 -13.72
CA ARG A 18 -32.16 26.94 -14.19
C ARG A 18 -31.59 25.64 -13.63
N GLY A 19 -31.31 24.68 -14.51
CA GLY A 19 -30.57 23.47 -14.13
C GLY A 19 -29.31 23.88 -13.40
N ARG A 20 -28.90 23.12 -12.38
CA ARG A 20 -27.67 23.45 -11.64
C ARG A 20 -26.52 23.63 -12.63
N PRO A 21 -25.75 24.72 -12.53
CA PRO A 21 -24.62 24.98 -13.44
C PRO A 21 -23.50 23.96 -13.26
N THR A 22 -23.50 23.22 -12.15
CA THR A 22 -22.51 22.20 -11.81
C THR A 22 -23.16 20.86 -11.50
N PRO A 23 -22.46 19.73 -11.74
CA PRO A 23 -22.90 18.41 -11.32
C PRO A 23 -23.16 18.35 -9.81
N LYS A 24 -24.06 17.47 -9.37
CA LYS A 24 -24.25 17.21 -7.93
C LYS A 24 -22.96 16.62 -7.34
N GLY A 25 -22.42 17.25 -6.29
CA GLY A 25 -21.24 16.78 -5.58
C GLY A 25 -20.28 17.92 -5.22
N ARG A 26 -19.28 17.62 -4.40
CA ARG A 26 -18.19 18.56 -4.08
C ARG A 26 -17.41 18.88 -5.36
N GLN A 27 -17.23 20.16 -5.67
CA GLN A 27 -16.46 20.58 -6.83
C GLN A 27 -14.96 20.45 -6.54
N PRO A 28 -14.13 20.13 -7.55
CA PRO A 28 -12.69 20.22 -7.38
C PRO A 28 -12.28 21.67 -7.12
N ASP A 29 -11.35 21.85 -6.19
CA ASP A 29 -10.65 23.11 -5.96
C ASP A 29 -9.51 23.21 -6.99
N ASP A 30 -9.46 24.29 -7.77
CA ASP A 30 -8.46 24.49 -8.82
C ASP A 30 -7.03 24.48 -8.26
N ALA A 31 -6.83 24.98 -7.03
CA ALA A 31 -5.53 24.96 -6.37
C ALA A 31 -5.13 23.52 -6.03
N ALA A 32 -6.03 22.75 -5.39
CA ALA A 32 -5.80 21.33 -5.10
C ALA A 32 -5.56 20.51 -6.38
N LEU A 33 -6.26 20.81 -7.48
CA LEU A 33 -6.04 20.15 -8.76
C LEU A 33 -4.66 20.42 -9.34
N ALA A 34 -4.19 21.67 -9.27
CA ALA A 34 -2.83 22.03 -9.67
C ALA A 34 -1.77 21.34 -8.79
N GLU A 35 -1.98 21.29 -7.47
CA GLU A 35 -1.12 20.58 -6.53
C GLU A 35 -1.01 19.08 -6.87
N ILE A 36 -2.14 18.41 -7.13
CA ILE A 36 -2.16 16.99 -7.51
C ILE A 36 -1.48 16.77 -8.87
N ARG A 37 -1.75 17.59 -9.87
CA ARG A 37 -1.08 17.47 -11.18
C ARG A 37 0.43 17.62 -11.08
N ALA A 38 0.89 18.59 -10.29
CA ALA A 38 2.31 18.79 -10.05
C ALA A 38 2.95 17.60 -9.31
N LEU A 39 2.25 17.05 -8.30
CA LEU A 39 2.71 15.89 -7.54
C LEU A 39 2.78 14.61 -8.39
N LEU A 40 1.79 14.38 -9.26
CA LEU A 40 1.76 13.19 -10.10
C LEU A 40 2.71 13.30 -11.30
N GLY A 41 2.98 14.52 -11.79
CA GLY A 41 3.86 14.75 -12.94
C GLY A 41 3.40 13.95 -14.16
N ASP A 42 4.31 13.15 -14.73
CA ASP A 42 4.06 12.27 -15.88
C ASP A 42 3.55 10.88 -15.51
N ALA A 43 3.30 10.60 -14.21
CA ALA A 43 2.85 9.28 -13.77
C ALA A 43 1.51 8.90 -14.43
N PRO A 44 1.32 7.66 -14.90
CA PRO A 44 0.09 7.27 -15.56
C PRO A 44 -1.15 7.42 -14.65
N ARG A 45 -2.25 7.95 -15.19
CA ARG A 45 -3.56 8.04 -14.49
C ARG A 45 -4.34 6.74 -14.66
N ARG A 46 -3.69 5.61 -14.36
CA ARG A 46 -4.33 4.29 -14.43
C ARG A 46 -5.01 3.99 -13.10
N ARG A 47 -6.17 3.35 -13.16
CA ARG A 47 -6.99 3.02 -11.98
C ARG A 47 -6.25 2.11 -10.98
N ASP A 48 -5.40 1.20 -11.45
CA ASP A 48 -4.57 0.31 -10.62
C ASP A 48 -3.48 1.05 -9.84
N LEU A 49 -3.17 2.31 -10.19
CA LEU A 49 -2.20 3.15 -9.48
C LEU A 49 -2.85 4.06 -8.44
N LEU A 50 -4.15 3.90 -8.14
CA LEU A 50 -4.85 4.74 -7.17
C LEU A 50 -4.13 4.73 -5.82
N ILE A 51 -3.77 3.56 -5.29
CA ILE A 51 -3.08 3.45 -4.01
C ILE A 51 -1.70 4.13 -4.01
N GLU A 52 -0.94 3.99 -5.10
CA GLU A 52 0.35 4.65 -5.29
C GLU A 52 0.21 6.18 -5.25
N HIS A 53 -0.85 6.70 -5.88
CA HIS A 53 -1.12 8.13 -5.87
C HIS A 53 -1.57 8.62 -4.50
N LEU A 54 -2.31 7.81 -3.74
CA LEU A 54 -2.66 8.12 -2.35
C LEU A 54 -1.41 8.18 -1.47
N HIS A 55 -0.47 7.23 -1.62
CA HIS A 55 0.82 7.28 -0.92
C HIS A 55 1.56 8.58 -1.21
N ARG A 56 1.71 8.96 -2.48
CA ARG A 56 2.36 10.24 -2.84
C ARG A 56 1.72 11.45 -2.20
N ILE A 57 0.39 11.49 -2.12
CA ILE A 57 -0.34 12.60 -1.46
C ILE A 57 0.00 12.60 0.03
N GLN A 58 -0.08 11.45 0.70
CA GLN A 58 0.23 11.38 2.11
C GLN A 58 1.69 11.75 2.39
N ASP A 59 2.65 11.24 1.61
CA ASP A 59 4.07 11.55 1.81
C ASP A 59 4.35 13.03 1.61
N ARG A 60 3.65 13.68 0.66
CA ARG A 60 3.84 15.10 0.35
C ARG A 60 3.21 16.04 1.38
N PHE A 61 2.03 15.69 1.89
CA PHE A 61 1.20 16.57 2.72
C PHE A 61 1.07 16.11 4.18
N GLY A 62 1.59 14.93 4.52
CA GLY A 62 1.48 14.27 5.82
C GLY A 62 0.11 13.65 6.11
N HIS A 63 -0.85 13.79 5.21
CA HIS A 63 -2.22 13.28 5.33
C HIS A 63 -2.98 13.41 3.99
N LEU A 64 -4.14 12.78 3.92
CA LEU A 64 -5.07 12.84 2.79
C LEU A 64 -6.20 13.83 3.07
N HIS A 65 -6.01 15.10 2.67
CA HIS A 65 -7.07 16.09 2.80
C HIS A 65 -8.20 15.80 1.80
N ALA A 66 -9.46 15.99 2.21
CA ALA A 66 -10.61 15.70 1.36
C ALA A 66 -10.66 16.53 0.06
N ARG A 67 -9.99 17.69 0.04
CA ARG A 67 -9.79 18.51 -1.18
C ARG A 67 -8.85 17.84 -2.19
N HIS A 68 -7.78 17.21 -1.70
CA HIS A 68 -6.81 16.47 -2.52
C HIS A 68 -7.41 15.18 -3.06
N LEU A 69 -8.18 14.46 -2.24
CA LEU A 69 -8.90 13.27 -2.70
C LEU A 69 -9.92 13.60 -3.80
N ARG A 70 -10.62 14.74 -3.68
CA ARG A 70 -11.52 15.21 -4.73
C ARG A 70 -10.77 15.59 -6.00
N ALA A 71 -9.64 16.28 -5.88
CA ALA A 71 -8.79 16.62 -7.02
C ALA A 71 -8.22 15.38 -7.71
N LEU A 72 -7.79 14.36 -6.94
CA LEU A 72 -7.32 13.09 -7.46
C LEU A 72 -8.42 12.34 -8.20
N ALA A 73 -9.65 12.29 -7.64
CA ALA A 73 -10.79 11.67 -8.30
C ALA A 73 -11.08 12.32 -9.66
N GLU A 74 -11.03 13.66 -9.73
CA GLU A 74 -11.18 14.40 -10.99
C GLU A 74 -10.05 14.08 -11.99
N GLU A 75 -8.80 14.15 -11.54
CA GLU A 75 -7.61 13.93 -12.38
C GLU A 75 -7.53 12.50 -12.93
N MET A 76 -7.97 11.50 -12.16
CA MET A 76 -7.99 10.10 -12.57
C MET A 76 -9.27 9.70 -13.31
N GLY A 77 -10.28 10.57 -13.37
CA GLY A 77 -11.60 10.23 -13.91
C GLY A 77 -12.34 9.15 -13.10
N LEU A 78 -12.13 9.12 -11.78
CA LEU A 78 -12.74 8.16 -10.86
C LEU A 78 -13.87 8.80 -10.03
N ALA A 79 -14.77 7.96 -9.53
CA ALA A 79 -15.80 8.41 -8.59
C ALA A 79 -15.14 8.77 -7.24
N MET A 80 -15.57 9.88 -6.64
CA MET A 80 -15.09 10.28 -5.30
C MET A 80 -15.34 9.19 -4.25
N ALA A 81 -16.46 8.47 -4.34
CA ALA A 81 -16.78 7.37 -3.43
C ALA A 81 -15.72 6.25 -3.50
N GLU A 82 -15.29 5.89 -4.71
CA GLU A 82 -14.26 4.86 -4.91
C GLU A 82 -12.91 5.28 -4.33
N VAL A 83 -12.48 6.52 -4.59
CA VAL A 83 -11.25 7.07 -4.02
C VAL A 83 -11.33 7.09 -2.49
N TRP A 84 -12.47 7.49 -1.94
CA TRP A 84 -12.69 7.54 -0.49
C TRP A 84 -12.70 6.16 0.14
N GLU A 85 -13.39 5.19 -0.46
CA GLU A 85 -13.45 3.80 0.01
C GLU A 85 -12.04 3.20 0.10
N VAL A 86 -11.25 3.34 -0.97
CA VAL A 86 -9.85 2.86 -0.98
C VAL A 86 -9.02 3.56 0.09
N ALA A 87 -9.07 4.90 0.16
CA ALA A 87 -8.31 5.65 1.15
C ALA A 87 -8.68 5.25 2.59
N SER A 88 -9.97 5.12 2.88
CA SER A 88 -10.46 4.81 4.23
C SER A 88 -10.25 3.36 4.67
N PHE A 89 -9.95 2.45 3.73
CA PHE A 89 -9.71 1.04 4.02
C PHE A 89 -8.33 0.80 4.66
N TYR A 90 -7.30 1.54 4.25
CA TYR A 90 -5.94 1.34 4.76
C TYR A 90 -5.68 2.17 6.02
N ALA A 91 -5.34 1.49 7.11
CA ALA A 91 -5.12 2.11 8.43
C ALA A 91 -3.96 3.12 8.48
N HIS A 92 -3.03 3.06 7.53
CA HIS A 92 -1.89 3.96 7.47
C HIS A 92 -2.22 5.31 6.82
N PHE A 93 -3.36 5.44 6.14
CA PHE A 93 -3.80 6.72 5.57
C PHE A 93 -4.51 7.57 6.61
N ASP A 94 -4.03 8.80 6.78
CA ASP A 94 -4.63 9.81 7.63
C ASP A 94 -5.61 10.66 6.84
N LEU A 95 -6.91 10.38 6.95
CA LEU A 95 -7.94 11.15 6.25
C LEU A 95 -8.32 12.38 7.07
N VAL A 96 -8.28 13.55 6.42
CA VAL A 96 -8.67 14.84 7.04
C VAL A 96 -9.83 15.44 6.25
N LYS A 97 -11.00 15.57 6.89
CA LYS A 97 -12.18 16.22 6.30
C LYS A 97 -12.08 17.74 6.44
N GLU A 98 -13.01 18.44 5.78
CA GLU A 98 -13.09 19.90 5.85
C GLU A 98 -13.28 20.38 7.29
N GLY A 99 -12.40 21.29 7.72
CA GLY A 99 -12.45 21.86 9.07
C GLY A 99 -11.93 20.95 10.17
N GLU A 100 -11.48 19.73 9.86
CA GLU A 100 -10.77 18.89 10.81
C GLU A 100 -9.32 19.36 10.98
N THR A 101 -8.80 19.25 12.19
CA THR A 101 -7.40 19.58 12.48
C THR A 101 -6.53 18.42 11.97
N PRO A 102 -5.51 18.68 11.14
CA PRO A 102 -4.58 17.64 10.71
C PRO A 102 -3.89 16.96 11.90
N PRO A 103 -3.45 15.70 11.73
CA PRO A 103 -2.66 15.05 12.77
C PRO A 103 -1.34 15.81 12.99
N PRO A 104 -0.74 15.66 14.18
CA PRO A 104 0.62 16.13 14.43
C PRO A 104 1.60 15.63 13.37
N ALA A 105 2.63 16.44 13.09
CA ALA A 105 3.60 16.18 12.03
C ALA A 105 4.37 14.86 12.22
N LEU A 106 4.49 14.39 13.46
CA LEU A 106 5.12 13.12 13.78
C LEU A 106 4.12 12.15 14.40
N THR A 107 4.10 10.92 13.89
CA THR A 107 3.34 9.82 14.48
C THR A 107 4.29 8.72 14.95
N ILE A 108 4.08 8.27 16.18
CA ILE A 108 4.71 7.08 16.75
C ILE A 108 3.66 5.97 16.80
N ARG A 109 3.92 4.87 16.11
CA ARG A 109 3.07 3.68 16.09
C ARG A 109 3.68 2.61 16.96
N VAL A 110 3.02 2.22 18.05
CA VAL A 110 3.51 1.17 18.94
C VAL A 110 2.80 -0.14 18.60
N CYS A 111 3.58 -1.18 18.28
CA CYS A 111 3.04 -2.50 17.98
C CYS A 111 2.33 -3.08 19.22
N ASP A 112 1.06 -3.46 19.08
CA ASP A 112 0.26 -4.05 20.18
C ASP A 112 -0.09 -5.53 19.94
N SER A 113 0.67 -6.19 19.06
CA SER A 113 0.58 -7.63 18.87
C SER A 113 1.23 -8.40 20.01
N LEU A 114 0.86 -9.68 20.15
CA LEU A 114 1.17 -10.54 21.30
C LEU A 114 2.63 -10.46 21.77
N SER A 115 3.62 -10.60 20.89
CA SER A 115 5.04 -10.57 21.27
C SER A 115 5.46 -9.21 21.86
N CYS A 116 4.97 -8.10 21.31
CA CYS A 116 5.26 -6.76 21.79
C CYS A 116 4.52 -6.47 23.10
N GLU A 117 3.26 -6.92 23.23
CA GLU A 117 2.50 -6.81 24.47
C GLU A 117 3.18 -7.56 25.63
N LEU A 118 3.64 -8.80 25.38
CA LEU A 118 4.41 -9.58 26.34
C LEU A 118 5.75 -8.92 26.70
N ALA A 119 6.33 -8.14 25.77
CA ALA A 119 7.57 -7.40 25.96
C ALA A 119 7.35 -5.98 26.53
N GLY A 120 6.12 -5.60 26.91
CA GLY A 120 5.83 -4.34 27.59
C GLY A 120 5.37 -3.19 26.69
N ALA A 121 4.83 -3.47 25.48
CA ALA A 121 4.35 -2.43 24.56
C ALA A 121 3.31 -1.47 25.17
N GLN A 122 2.43 -1.94 26.06
CA GLN A 122 1.49 -1.06 26.75
C GLN A 122 2.19 -0.01 27.62
N ALA A 123 3.21 -0.44 28.37
CA ALA A 123 3.99 0.45 29.22
C ALA A 123 4.81 1.43 28.38
N LEU A 124 5.41 0.95 27.28
CA LEU A 124 6.12 1.78 26.32
C LEU A 124 5.19 2.86 25.73
N LYS A 125 4.00 2.47 25.26
CA LYS A 125 3.02 3.42 24.71
C LYS A 125 2.64 4.49 25.73
N ALA A 126 2.31 4.08 26.97
CA ALA A 126 1.93 5.02 28.01
C ALA A 126 3.07 5.99 28.36
N ALA A 127 4.32 5.51 28.40
CA ALA A 127 5.49 6.35 28.62
C ALA A 127 5.70 7.36 27.49
N LEU A 128 5.53 6.94 26.23
CA LEU A 128 5.63 7.82 25.07
C LEU A 128 4.52 8.88 25.05
N GLU A 129 3.28 8.50 25.39
CA GLU A 129 2.16 9.45 25.52
C GLU A 129 2.39 10.49 26.63
N ALA A 130 2.95 10.08 27.76
CA ALA A 130 3.28 10.98 28.86
C ALA A 130 4.51 11.87 28.56
N GLY A 131 5.43 11.37 27.73
CA GLY A 131 6.71 12.02 27.42
C GLY A 131 6.68 13.04 26.28
N HIS A 132 5.57 13.15 25.54
CA HIS A 132 5.48 14.02 24.37
C HIS A 132 4.24 14.93 24.40
N ASP A 133 4.37 16.13 23.82
CA ASP A 133 3.25 17.04 23.61
C ASP A 133 2.32 16.47 22.51
N PRO A 134 1.04 16.19 22.81
CA PRO A 134 0.09 15.65 21.83
C PRO A 134 -0.19 16.60 20.65
N ALA A 135 0.14 17.89 20.77
CA ALA A 135 0.07 18.83 19.64
C ALA A 135 1.23 18.64 18.64
N GLN A 136 2.34 18.01 19.05
CA GLN A 136 3.54 17.83 18.24
C GLN A 136 3.76 16.38 17.82
N VAL A 137 3.40 15.42 18.68
CA VAL A 137 3.61 13.99 18.46
C VAL A 137 2.32 13.23 18.75
N ARG A 138 1.87 12.46 17.78
CA ARG A 138 0.74 11.53 17.94
C ARG A 138 1.26 10.15 18.24
N VAL A 139 0.84 9.55 19.36
CA VAL A 139 1.17 8.16 19.70
C VAL A 139 -0.05 7.27 19.53
N ILE A 140 0.03 6.25 18.69
CA ILE A 140 -1.07 5.31 18.41
C ILE A 140 -0.61 3.86 18.54
N ARG A 141 -1.59 2.96 18.66
CA ARG A 141 -1.37 1.52 18.50
C ARG A 141 -1.26 1.16 17.02
N ALA A 142 -0.54 0.10 16.72
CA ALA A 142 -0.44 -0.47 15.39
C ALA A 142 -0.40 -2.01 15.44
N PRO A 143 -0.86 -2.67 14.37
CA PRO A 143 -0.77 -4.12 14.22
C PRO A 143 0.69 -4.58 14.16
N CYS A 144 0.88 -5.90 14.05
CA CYS A 144 2.20 -6.52 13.94
C CYS A 144 3.04 -5.87 12.83
N MET A 145 4.29 -5.54 13.15
CA MET A 145 5.23 -4.94 12.21
C MET A 145 6.25 -5.96 11.64
N GLY A 146 6.00 -7.26 11.78
CA GLY A 146 6.91 -8.31 11.30
C GLY A 146 8.26 -8.34 12.02
N ARG A 147 8.32 -7.83 13.26
CA ARG A 147 9.55 -7.64 14.05
C ARG A 147 9.48 -8.30 15.43
N CYS A 148 8.80 -9.44 15.53
CA CYS A 148 8.52 -10.08 16.82
C CYS A 148 9.77 -10.60 17.56
N ASP A 149 10.86 -10.87 16.85
CA ASP A 149 12.18 -11.24 17.37
C ASP A 149 12.90 -10.07 18.07
N THR A 150 12.52 -8.83 17.75
CA THR A 150 13.09 -7.60 18.33
C THR A 150 12.11 -6.84 19.21
N ALA A 151 11.03 -7.49 19.67
CA ALA A 151 10.01 -6.89 20.52
C ALA A 151 10.59 -6.24 21.82
N PRO A 152 9.94 -5.19 22.38
CA PRO A 152 8.83 -4.45 21.79
C PRO A 152 9.32 -3.54 20.65
N VAL A 153 8.44 -3.22 19.70
CA VAL A 153 8.78 -2.44 18.52
C VAL A 153 7.80 -1.29 18.36
N CYS A 154 8.32 -0.13 17.94
CA CYS A 154 7.51 0.97 17.45
C CYS A 154 8.09 1.53 16.16
N GLU A 155 7.27 2.23 15.40
CA GLU A 155 7.65 3.00 14.22
C GLU A 155 7.53 4.49 14.52
N VAL A 156 8.57 5.27 14.24
CA VAL A 156 8.60 6.73 14.35
C VAL A 156 8.69 7.30 12.93
N GLY A 157 7.60 7.85 12.39
CA GLY A 157 7.51 8.15 10.96
C GLY A 157 7.52 6.86 10.13
N HIS A 158 8.65 6.54 9.47
CA HIS A 158 8.92 5.26 8.79
C HIS A 158 10.11 4.50 9.39
N ARG A 159 10.66 4.99 10.50
CA ARG A 159 11.81 4.40 11.19
C ARG A 159 11.32 3.40 12.23
N HIS A 160 11.57 2.13 11.99
CA HIS A 160 11.37 1.11 13.01
C HIS A 160 12.43 1.24 14.10
N VAL A 161 11.99 1.15 15.35
CA VAL A 161 12.82 1.10 16.56
C VAL A 161 12.68 -0.29 17.16
N ASP A 162 13.70 -1.11 16.93
CA ASP A 162 13.83 -2.44 17.53
C ASP A 162 14.17 -2.33 19.02
N HIS A 163 13.69 -3.26 19.85
CA HIS A 163 13.81 -3.24 21.31
C HIS A 163 13.54 -1.83 21.88
N ALA A 164 12.39 -1.29 21.50
CA ALA A 164 12.02 0.10 21.71
C ALA A 164 11.97 0.45 23.19
N THR A 165 12.63 1.56 23.53
CA THR A 165 12.50 2.24 24.82
C THR A 165 12.23 3.73 24.57
N PRO A 166 11.69 4.48 25.55
CA PRO A 166 11.51 5.93 25.41
C PRO A 166 12.80 6.66 25.02
N GLU A 167 13.95 6.23 25.53
CA GLU A 167 15.26 6.82 25.23
C GLU A 167 15.63 6.64 23.77
N ARG A 168 15.50 5.42 23.23
CA ARG A 168 15.81 5.14 21.82
C ARG A 168 14.86 5.83 20.86
N VAL A 169 13.60 5.97 21.25
CA VAL A 169 12.63 6.77 20.49
C VAL A 169 13.03 8.23 20.49
N ALA A 170 13.43 8.78 21.64
CA ALA A 170 13.91 10.17 21.73
C ALA A 170 15.18 10.39 20.89
N GLU A 171 16.10 9.43 20.82
CA GLU A 171 17.27 9.48 19.94
C GLU A 171 16.88 9.60 18.46
N VAL A 172 15.91 8.80 18.02
CA VAL A 172 15.40 8.87 16.64
C VAL A 172 14.74 10.22 16.35
N ILE A 173 13.93 10.72 17.28
CA ILE A 173 13.29 12.05 17.16
C ILE A 173 14.35 13.16 17.08
N ALA A 174 15.37 13.11 17.94
CA ALA A 174 16.44 14.09 17.97
C ALA A 174 17.32 14.05 16.72
N ALA A 175 17.54 12.85 16.15
CA ALA A 175 18.27 12.69 14.89
C ALA A 175 17.50 13.26 13.69
N GLY A 176 16.16 13.26 13.75
CA GLY A 176 15.30 13.75 12.66
C GLY A 176 15.35 12.87 11.40
N ASP A 177 15.94 11.68 11.47
CA ASP A 177 15.96 10.70 10.39
C ASP A 177 14.88 9.64 10.62
N PHE A 178 13.76 9.82 9.92
CA PHE A 178 12.61 8.94 9.99
C PHE A 178 12.57 7.91 8.85
N HIS A 179 13.65 7.76 8.07
CA HIS A 179 13.67 6.79 6.98
C HIS A 179 13.98 5.37 7.47
N PRO A 180 13.46 4.33 6.78
CA PRO A 180 13.80 2.95 7.10
C PRO A 180 15.31 2.72 7.09
N LEU A 181 15.80 1.93 8.04
CA LEU A 181 17.17 1.41 8.01
C LEU A 181 17.22 0.27 7.01
N ILE A 182 18.08 0.43 6.00
CA ILE A 182 18.40 -0.65 5.07
C ILE A 182 19.58 -1.42 5.69
N PRO A 183 19.39 -2.68 6.12
CA PRO A 183 20.47 -3.49 6.67
C PRO A 183 21.46 -3.90 5.57
N ASP A 184 22.63 -4.40 5.97
CA ASP A 184 23.54 -5.06 5.04
C ASP A 184 22.87 -6.31 4.47
N TYR A 185 22.93 -6.47 3.15
CA TYR A 185 22.34 -7.59 2.42
C TYR A 185 23.28 -8.12 1.34
N GLU A 186 23.05 -9.35 0.91
CA GLU A 186 23.74 -9.94 -0.24
C GLU A 186 23.28 -9.24 -1.53
N ASP A 187 24.17 -8.42 -2.08
CA ASP A 187 23.89 -7.67 -3.31
C ASP A 187 23.88 -8.57 -4.55
N PHE A 188 23.52 -7.95 -5.68
CA PHE A 188 23.44 -8.63 -6.98
C PHE A 188 24.76 -9.27 -7.41
N ALA A 189 25.90 -8.61 -7.15
CA ALA A 189 27.20 -9.07 -7.58
C ALA A 189 27.64 -10.29 -6.76
N ALA A 190 27.45 -10.24 -5.44
CA ALA A 190 27.70 -11.34 -4.52
C ALA A 190 26.83 -12.56 -4.87
N TYR A 191 25.51 -12.37 -5.01
CA TYR A 191 24.60 -13.46 -5.36
C TYR A 191 24.98 -14.13 -6.69
N ARG A 192 25.33 -13.33 -7.71
CA ARG A 192 25.79 -13.87 -9.00
C ARG A 192 27.13 -14.59 -8.91
N ALA A 193 28.08 -14.08 -8.14
CA ALA A 193 29.38 -14.73 -7.96
C ALA A 193 29.24 -16.10 -7.28
N ALA A 194 28.23 -16.26 -6.41
CA ALA A 194 27.85 -17.53 -5.81
C ALA A 194 27.06 -18.48 -6.74
N GLY A 195 26.81 -18.09 -7.99
CA GLY A 195 26.07 -18.90 -8.98
C GLY A 195 24.57 -18.57 -9.09
N GLY A 196 24.11 -17.52 -8.40
CA GLY A 196 22.75 -17.01 -8.53
C GLY A 196 22.40 -16.62 -9.97
N TYR A 197 21.12 -16.79 -10.33
CA TYR A 197 20.57 -16.64 -11.69
C TYR A 197 21.01 -17.68 -12.73
N ALA A 198 21.92 -18.62 -12.40
CA ALA A 198 22.32 -19.66 -13.34
C ALA A 198 21.16 -20.60 -13.70
N THR A 199 20.27 -20.89 -12.75
CA THR A 199 19.08 -21.71 -13.03
C THR A 199 18.14 -21.00 -13.96
N LEU A 200 17.82 -19.74 -13.69
CA LEU A 200 16.99 -18.92 -14.57
C LEU A 200 17.58 -18.81 -15.99
N ALA A 201 18.90 -18.64 -16.13
CA ALA A 201 19.56 -18.56 -17.43
C ALA A 201 19.35 -19.85 -18.25
N ARG A 202 19.62 -21.03 -17.66
CA ARG A 202 19.40 -22.32 -18.33
C ARG A 202 17.95 -22.52 -18.74
N LEU A 203 16.99 -22.13 -17.89
CA LEU A 203 15.57 -22.24 -18.21
C LEU A 203 15.20 -21.37 -19.42
N ARG A 204 15.76 -20.17 -19.53
CA ARG A 204 15.50 -19.27 -20.67
C ARG A 204 16.14 -19.73 -21.98
N GLU A 205 17.27 -20.43 -21.92
CA GLU A 205 17.99 -20.92 -23.11
C GLU A 205 17.29 -22.10 -23.80
N GLY A 206 16.51 -22.89 -23.05
CA GLY A 206 15.79 -24.04 -23.62
C GLY A 206 15.10 -24.93 -22.60
N GLY A 207 14.72 -24.39 -21.44
CA GLY A 207 14.03 -25.14 -20.40
C GLY A 207 12.59 -25.50 -20.81
N ASP A 208 12.08 -26.56 -20.20
CA ASP A 208 10.67 -26.96 -20.33
C ASP A 208 9.91 -26.61 -19.05
N PRO A 209 8.91 -25.71 -19.09
CA PRO A 209 8.13 -25.38 -17.91
C PRO A 209 7.33 -26.57 -17.33
N ALA A 210 6.98 -27.58 -18.14
CA ALA A 210 6.33 -28.79 -17.63
C ALA A 210 7.31 -29.64 -16.79
N ALA A 211 8.58 -29.72 -17.20
CA ALA A 211 9.62 -30.34 -16.39
C ALA A 211 9.87 -29.58 -15.07
N VAL A 212 9.80 -28.25 -15.07
CA VAL A 212 9.88 -27.45 -13.84
C VAL A 212 8.69 -27.71 -12.93
N GLU A 213 7.47 -27.74 -13.47
CA GLU A 213 6.28 -28.14 -12.69
C GLU A 213 6.49 -29.50 -12.03
N GLN A 214 6.91 -30.51 -12.80
CA GLN A 214 7.12 -31.85 -12.28
C GLN A 214 8.19 -31.86 -11.18
N THR A 215 9.29 -31.13 -11.37
CA THR A 215 10.34 -30.96 -10.36
C THR A 215 9.77 -30.40 -9.05
N LEU A 216 8.90 -29.39 -9.12
CA LEU A 216 8.27 -28.80 -7.93
C LEU A 216 7.28 -29.76 -7.25
N LEU A 217 6.58 -30.58 -8.01
CA LEU A 217 5.68 -31.61 -7.49
C LEU A 217 6.46 -32.74 -6.81
N ASP A 218 7.53 -33.22 -7.43
CA ASP A 218 8.39 -34.28 -6.91
C ASP A 218 9.12 -33.84 -5.64
N ALA A 219 9.53 -32.56 -5.58
CA ALA A 219 10.08 -31.94 -4.38
C ALA A 219 9.03 -31.76 -3.26
N GLY A 220 7.75 -31.96 -3.54
CA GLY A 220 6.67 -31.75 -2.58
C GLY A 220 6.52 -30.29 -2.16
N LEU A 221 6.92 -29.33 -3.00
CA LEU A 221 6.83 -27.91 -2.65
C LEU A 221 5.36 -27.47 -2.54
N ARG A 222 5.03 -26.84 -1.41
CA ARG A 222 3.70 -26.32 -1.10
C ARG A 222 3.79 -24.84 -0.75
N GLY A 223 2.68 -24.12 -0.90
CA GLY A 223 2.58 -22.72 -0.53
C GLY A 223 2.89 -22.50 0.96
N LEU A 224 3.89 -21.66 1.24
CA LEU A 224 4.39 -21.38 2.59
C LEU A 224 3.65 -20.24 3.31
N GLY A 225 2.61 -19.66 2.70
CA GLY A 225 1.71 -18.66 3.30
C GLY A 225 0.52 -19.29 4.05
N GLY A 226 0.67 -20.49 4.61
CA GLY A 226 -0.36 -21.16 5.44
C GLY A 226 -1.32 -22.09 4.70
N ALA A 227 -1.80 -21.75 3.51
CA ALA A 227 -2.78 -22.58 2.78
C ALA A 227 -2.23 -23.93 2.28
N GLY A 228 -0.91 -24.05 2.10
CA GLY A 228 -0.27 -25.32 1.78
C GLY A 228 -0.70 -25.96 0.46
N PHE A 229 -1.13 -25.18 -0.54
CA PHE A 229 -1.48 -25.74 -1.85
C PHE A 229 -0.22 -26.13 -2.64
N PRO A 230 -0.18 -27.27 -3.38
CA PRO A 230 1.00 -27.67 -4.16
C PRO A 230 1.39 -26.64 -5.22
N THR A 231 2.65 -26.19 -5.19
CA THR A 231 3.11 -25.04 -6.00
C THR A 231 3.11 -25.36 -7.49
N GLY A 232 3.64 -26.51 -7.90
CA GLY A 232 3.67 -26.93 -9.31
C GLY A 232 2.26 -27.00 -9.93
N ARG A 233 1.30 -27.56 -9.18
CA ARG A 233 -0.11 -27.64 -9.62
C ARG A 233 -0.76 -26.26 -9.75
N LYS A 234 -0.45 -25.32 -8.86
CA LYS A 234 -0.95 -23.94 -8.98
C LYS A 234 -0.44 -23.31 -10.27
N TRP A 235 0.84 -23.50 -10.59
CA TRP A 235 1.46 -22.93 -11.78
C TRP A 235 0.87 -23.48 -13.07
N SER A 236 0.55 -24.78 -13.13
CA SER A 236 -0.04 -25.36 -14.33
C SER A 236 -1.47 -24.90 -14.60
N PHE A 237 -2.26 -24.66 -13.56
CA PHE A 237 -3.56 -24.02 -13.72
C PHE A 237 -3.44 -22.61 -14.31
N VAL A 238 -2.47 -21.82 -13.84
CA VAL A 238 -2.21 -20.47 -14.38
C VAL A 238 -1.74 -20.54 -15.83
N ARG A 239 -0.81 -21.45 -16.14
CA ARG A 239 -0.28 -21.62 -17.50
C ARG A 239 -1.34 -22.12 -18.50
N ALA A 240 -2.28 -22.94 -18.05
CA ALA A 240 -3.36 -23.43 -18.90
C ALA A 240 -4.41 -22.35 -19.24
N ALA A 241 -4.50 -21.28 -18.45
CA ALA A 241 -5.43 -20.19 -18.70
C ALA A 241 -4.98 -19.30 -19.88
N PRO A 242 -5.90 -18.68 -20.62
CA PRO A 242 -5.55 -17.67 -21.62
C PRO A 242 -4.86 -16.46 -20.96
N GLY A 243 -3.93 -15.83 -21.70
CA GLY A 243 -3.23 -14.62 -21.23
C GLY A 243 -4.10 -13.35 -21.24
N PRO A 244 -3.59 -12.23 -20.69
CA PRO A 244 -2.28 -12.08 -20.07
C PRO A 244 -2.22 -12.74 -18.69
N ARG A 245 -1.03 -13.23 -18.31
CA ARG A 245 -0.77 -13.88 -17.01
C ARG A 245 0.17 -13.01 -16.19
N TYR A 246 0.02 -13.11 -14.87
CA TYR A 246 0.77 -12.30 -13.92
C TYR A 246 1.33 -13.16 -12.79
N VAL A 247 2.45 -12.73 -12.23
CA VAL A 247 2.94 -13.20 -10.94
C VAL A 247 2.71 -12.12 -9.90
N ALA A 248 2.19 -12.50 -8.75
CA ALA A 248 2.13 -11.65 -7.58
C ALA A 248 2.89 -12.36 -6.45
N VAL A 249 3.94 -11.71 -5.96
CA VAL A 249 4.65 -12.08 -4.73
C VAL A 249 3.93 -11.36 -3.60
N ASN A 250 3.43 -12.13 -2.63
CA ASN A 250 2.86 -11.56 -1.41
C ASN A 250 4.00 -11.33 -0.40
N GLY A 251 4.36 -10.07 -0.16
CA GLY A 251 5.29 -9.63 0.87
C GLY A 251 4.60 -9.05 2.12
N ASP A 252 3.27 -9.06 2.17
CA ASP A 252 2.47 -8.60 3.32
C ASP A 252 2.43 -9.68 4.41
N GLU A 253 3.55 -9.83 5.12
CA GLU A 253 3.73 -10.75 6.25
C GLU A 253 3.02 -10.21 7.51
N GLY A 254 1.69 -10.14 7.46
CA GLY A 254 0.85 -9.53 8.48
C GLY A 254 0.55 -10.42 9.69
N GLU A 255 0.83 -11.73 9.64
CA GLU A 255 0.54 -12.62 10.75
C GLU A 255 1.40 -12.30 12.00
N PRO A 256 0.78 -12.15 13.19
CA PRO A 256 1.54 -11.95 14.42
C PRO A 256 2.52 -13.09 14.68
N GLY A 257 3.80 -12.75 14.88
CA GLY A 257 4.86 -13.73 15.15
C GLY A 257 5.60 -14.23 13.91
N THR A 258 5.20 -13.84 12.70
CA THR A 258 5.95 -14.17 11.47
C THR A 258 6.89 -13.03 11.08
N PHE A 259 8.11 -13.39 10.72
CA PHE A 259 9.16 -12.48 10.23
C PHE A 259 10.12 -13.21 9.26
N LYS A 260 9.68 -14.37 8.75
CA LYS A 260 10.48 -15.25 7.89
C LYS A 260 10.68 -14.62 6.51
N ASP A 261 9.69 -13.86 6.02
CA ASP A 261 9.77 -13.23 4.71
C ASP A 261 10.67 -12.01 4.82
N ARG A 262 10.47 -11.16 5.85
CA ARG A 262 11.40 -10.08 6.18
C ARG A 262 12.84 -10.58 6.26
N TRP A 263 13.09 -11.70 6.93
CA TRP A 263 14.42 -12.30 7.05
C TRP A 263 15.10 -12.53 5.70
N TYR A 264 14.41 -13.10 4.71
CA TYR A 264 14.98 -13.32 3.38
C TYR A 264 15.06 -12.04 2.56
N LEU A 265 14.05 -11.16 2.64
CA LEU A 265 14.02 -9.91 1.88
C LEU A 265 15.12 -8.93 2.33
N GLU A 266 15.41 -8.87 3.63
CA GLU A 266 16.46 -7.99 4.19
C GLU A 266 17.87 -8.55 4.02
N ARG A 267 18.05 -9.85 3.72
CA ARG A 267 19.38 -10.49 3.70
C ARG A 267 19.80 -11.03 2.34
N THR A 268 18.88 -11.71 1.65
CA THR A 268 19.14 -12.40 0.38
C THR A 268 18.02 -12.09 -0.62
N PRO A 269 17.77 -10.81 -0.96
CA PRO A 269 16.63 -10.42 -1.79
C PRO A 269 16.66 -11.08 -3.17
N HIS A 270 17.87 -11.29 -3.72
CA HIS A 270 18.04 -11.89 -5.04
C HIS A 270 17.58 -13.35 -5.13
N LEU A 271 17.56 -14.08 -4.00
CA LEU A 271 17.00 -15.42 -3.95
C LEU A 271 15.50 -15.42 -4.26
N MET A 272 14.76 -14.51 -3.61
CA MET A 272 13.33 -14.30 -3.87
C MET A 272 13.11 -13.81 -5.31
N LEU A 273 13.90 -12.84 -5.77
CA LEU A 273 13.78 -12.28 -7.12
C LEU A 273 14.05 -13.32 -8.21
N GLU A 274 15.05 -14.20 -8.04
CA GLU A 274 15.28 -15.30 -8.97
C GLU A 274 14.09 -16.26 -8.98
N GLY A 275 13.58 -16.66 -7.81
CA GLY A 275 12.39 -17.50 -7.70
C GLY A 275 11.16 -16.89 -8.38
N MET A 276 10.94 -15.59 -8.20
CA MET A 276 9.88 -14.82 -8.87
C MET A 276 10.04 -14.84 -10.40
N LEU A 277 11.26 -14.66 -10.91
CA LEU A 277 11.52 -14.68 -12.34
C LEU A 277 11.40 -16.08 -12.95
N ILE A 278 11.78 -17.12 -12.20
CA ILE A 278 11.55 -18.52 -12.61
C ILE A 278 10.05 -18.80 -12.66
N ALA A 279 9.29 -18.36 -11.66
CA ALA A 279 7.83 -18.50 -11.65
C ALA A 279 7.20 -17.78 -12.84
N ALA A 280 7.61 -16.54 -13.11
CA ALA A 280 7.11 -15.75 -14.22
C ALA A 280 7.43 -16.39 -15.56
N TRP A 281 8.65 -16.90 -15.75
CA TRP A 281 9.02 -17.67 -16.94
C TRP A 281 8.17 -18.94 -17.07
N ALA A 282 8.00 -19.71 -16.00
CA ALA A 282 7.32 -21.00 -16.03
C ALA A 282 5.83 -20.89 -16.39
N VAL A 283 5.17 -19.82 -15.95
CA VAL A 283 3.75 -19.58 -16.26
C VAL A 283 3.56 -18.63 -17.44
N GLU A 284 4.63 -18.19 -18.09
CA GLU A 284 4.62 -17.19 -19.17
C GLU A 284 3.91 -15.89 -18.77
N ALA A 285 4.21 -15.40 -17.55
CA ALA A 285 3.69 -14.13 -17.07
C ALA A 285 4.39 -12.95 -17.74
N GLU A 286 3.61 -11.95 -18.14
CA GLU A 286 4.12 -10.72 -18.76
C GLU A 286 4.62 -9.71 -17.71
N ARG A 287 4.07 -9.77 -16.49
CA ARG A 287 4.46 -8.89 -15.38
C ARG A 287 4.48 -9.64 -14.06
N ALA A 288 5.38 -9.21 -13.19
CA ALA A 288 5.45 -9.61 -11.80
C ALA A 288 5.25 -8.39 -10.91
N PHE A 289 4.46 -8.55 -9.85
CA PHE A 289 4.23 -7.55 -8.82
C PHE A 289 4.75 -8.10 -7.49
N ILE A 290 5.41 -7.25 -6.73
CA ILE A 290 5.70 -7.48 -5.31
C ILE A 290 4.73 -6.58 -4.58
N TYR A 291 3.80 -7.19 -3.85
CA TYR A 291 2.87 -6.50 -2.97
C TYR A 291 3.50 -6.42 -1.58
#